data_AF-A0A117L153-F1
#
_entry.id   AF-A0A117L153-F1
#
_cell.length_a   1.000
_cell.length_b   1.000
_cell.length_c   1.000
_cell.angle_alpha   90.00
_cell.angle_beta   90.00
_cell.angle_gamma   90.00
#
_symmetry.space_group_name_H-M   'P 1'
#
loop_
_entity.id
_entity.type
_entity.pdbx_description
1 polymer ?
#
loop_
_entity_poly.entity_id
_entity_poly.type
_entity_poly.pdbx_seq_one_letter_code
_entity_poly.pdbx_strand_id
1 'polypeptide(L)'
;MPTITPLGKTSNSLLERYYNLLHQVRELLVSCKREIRRYERLLRHTKDPAEISKIQQKLDALEDLKWFLEDTIKYARLCRWHSCIEEGIQHLEKTLKTGRSSFRKLNRLEYGEV
;
A
#
# COMPACT_ATOMS: atom_id res chain seq x y z
N MET A 1 33.74 29.90 -25.81
CA MET A 1 33.88 28.60 -25.11
C MET A 1 32.53 27.91 -25.10
N PRO A 2 32.40 26.66 -25.57
CA PRO A 2 31.13 25.95 -25.46
C PRO A 2 30.97 25.38 -24.05
N THR A 3 29.79 25.61 -23.47
CA THR A 3 29.38 25.16 -22.14
C THR A 3 29.06 23.66 -22.18
N ILE A 4 29.72 22.87 -21.35
CA ILE A 4 29.49 21.43 -21.21
C ILE A 4 28.29 21.24 -20.28
N THR A 5 27.14 20.87 -20.82
CA THR A 5 25.94 20.49 -20.06
C THR A 5 26.16 19.10 -19.44
N PRO A 6 25.88 18.87 -18.15
CA PRO A 6 25.98 17.53 -17.57
C PRO A 6 24.77 16.69 -17.99
N LEU A 7 24.87 16.00 -19.13
CA LEU A 7 24.03 14.85 -19.47
C LEU A 7 24.41 13.69 -18.54
N GLY A 8 23.61 13.38 -17.52
CA GLY A 8 23.84 12.15 -16.76
C GLY A 8 23.08 11.92 -15.44
N LYS A 9 22.11 12.75 -15.04
CA LYS A 9 21.46 12.63 -13.71
C LYS A 9 19.97 12.24 -13.69
N THR A 10 19.32 11.99 -14.82
CA THR A 10 17.85 11.84 -14.86
C THR A 10 17.34 10.39 -14.85
N SER A 11 18.10 9.41 -15.33
CA SER A 11 17.63 8.01 -15.42
C SER A 11 17.73 7.22 -14.11
N ASN A 12 18.80 7.44 -13.33
CA ASN A 12 18.99 6.75 -12.04
C ASN A 12 17.94 7.17 -11.01
N SER A 13 17.52 8.43 -10.98
CA SER A 13 16.52 8.92 -10.02
C SER A 13 15.13 8.32 -10.24
N LEU A 14 14.79 7.99 -11.49
CA LEU A 14 13.46 7.48 -11.83
C LEU A 14 13.30 6.02 -11.41
N LEU A 15 14.31 5.19 -11.70
CA LEU A 15 14.37 3.81 -11.22
C LEU A 15 14.44 3.75 -9.69
N GLU A 16 15.26 4.59 -9.07
CA GLU A 16 15.36 4.68 -7.61
C GLU A 16 14.02 5.06 -6.98
N ARG A 17 13.34 6.10 -7.51
CA ARG A 17 11.99 6.49 -7.07
C ARG A 17 10.99 5.33 -7.22
N TYR A 18 11.01 4.63 -8.35
CA TYR A 18 10.16 3.46 -8.58
C TYR A 18 10.37 2.38 -7.51
N TYR A 19 11.62 2.00 -7.23
CA TYR A 19 11.90 0.96 -6.23
C TYR A 19 11.57 1.40 -4.82
N ASN A 20 11.82 2.67 -4.48
CA ASN A 20 11.47 3.23 -3.19
C ASN A 20 9.94 3.21 -2.97
N LEU A 21 9.16 3.59 -3.98
CA LEU A 21 7.70 3.53 -3.91
C LEU A 21 7.19 2.09 -3.85
N LEU A 22 7.74 1.19 -4.66
CA LEU A 22 7.40 -0.23 -4.63
C LEU A 22 7.70 -0.86 -3.27
N HIS A 23 8.82 -0.48 -2.65
CA HIS A 23 9.17 -0.91 -1.30
C HIS A 23 8.13 -0.45 -0.28
N GLN A 24 7.75 0.84 -0.30
CA GLN A 24 6.72 1.38 0.61
C GLN A 24 5.36 0.67 0.44
N VAL A 25 4.95 0.35 -0.78
CA VAL A 25 3.69 -0.41 -1.03
C VAL A 25 3.80 -1.82 -0.45
N ARG A 26 4.96 -2.47 -0.59
CA ARG A 26 5.20 -3.80 0.01
C ARG A 26 5.19 -3.76 1.54
N GLU A 27 5.78 -2.75 2.16
CA GLU A 27 5.72 -2.57 3.61
C GLU A 27 4.28 -2.36 4.10
N LEU A 28 3.50 -1.56 3.37
CA LEU A 28 2.08 -1.37 3.67
C LEU A 28 1.30 -2.68 3.52
N LEU A 29 1.58 -3.49 2.50
CA LEU A 29 0.97 -4.80 2.31
C LEU A 29 1.31 -5.76 3.46
N VAL A 30 2.57 -5.78 3.91
CA VAL A 30 2.99 -6.59 5.07
C VAL A 30 2.25 -6.15 6.33
N SER A 31 2.14 -4.85 6.56
CA SER A 31 1.38 -4.28 7.68
C SER A 31 -0.10 -4.66 7.61
N CYS A 32 -0.71 -4.57 6.41
CA CYS A 32 -2.08 -4.99 6.16
C CYS A 32 -2.29 -6.47 6.48
N LYS A 33 -1.43 -7.37 6.00
CA LYS A 33 -1.49 -8.81 6.27
C LYS A 33 -1.32 -9.12 7.76
N ARG A 34 -0.49 -8.36 8.47
CA ARG A 34 -0.31 -8.49 9.92
C ARG A 34 -1.59 -8.14 10.67
N GLU A 35 -2.26 -7.05 10.31
CA GLU A 35 -3.54 -6.66 10.92
C GLU A 35 -4.66 -7.65 10.61
N ILE A 36 -4.75 -8.17 9.38
CA ILE A 36 -5.71 -9.25 9.05
C ILE A 36 -5.53 -10.42 10.01
N ARG A 37 -4.31 -10.94 10.16
CA ARG A 37 -4.01 -12.04 11.09
C ARG A 37 -4.30 -11.70 12.55
N ARG A 38 -4.28 -10.42 12.93
CA ARG A 38 -4.62 -9.96 14.28
C ARG A 38 -6.14 -10.00 14.48
N TYR A 39 -6.90 -9.45 13.54
CA TYR A 39 -8.37 -9.48 13.60
C TYR A 39 -8.94 -10.89 13.44
N GLU A 40 -8.37 -11.75 12.60
CA GLU A 40 -8.75 -13.17 12.52
C GLU A 40 -8.57 -13.89 13.86
N ARG A 41 -7.48 -13.58 14.59
CA ARG A 41 -7.26 -14.11 15.93
C ARG A 41 -8.27 -13.54 16.92
N LEU A 42 -8.52 -12.24 16.88
CA LEU A 42 -9.52 -11.58 17.73
C LEU A 42 -10.92 -12.18 17.53
N LEU A 43 -11.30 -12.42 16.27
CA LEU A 43 -12.58 -13.02 15.89
C LEU A 43 -12.79 -14.40 16.55
N ARG A 44 -11.77 -15.26 16.56
CA ARG A 44 -11.83 -16.59 17.19
C ARG A 44 -12.10 -16.56 18.70
N HIS A 45 -11.75 -15.47 19.36
CA HIS A 45 -11.88 -15.32 20.81
C HIS A 45 -13.06 -14.43 21.23
N THR A 46 -13.71 -13.76 20.28
CA THR A 46 -14.84 -12.86 20.55
C THR A 46 -16.13 -13.66 20.56
N LYS A 47 -16.97 -13.45 21.58
CA LYS A 47 -18.27 -14.12 21.74
C LYS A 47 -19.46 -13.18 21.55
N ASP A 48 -19.24 -11.87 21.64
CA ASP A 48 -20.27 -10.86 21.44
C ASP A 48 -20.58 -10.71 19.94
N PRO A 49 -21.81 -10.99 19.49
CA PRO A 49 -22.21 -10.85 18.10
C PRO A 49 -22.01 -9.44 17.52
N ALA A 50 -22.17 -8.38 18.34
CA ALA A 50 -21.99 -7.02 17.89
C ALA A 50 -20.51 -6.71 17.60
N GLU A 51 -19.61 -7.18 18.46
CA GLU A 51 -18.16 -7.05 18.25
C GLU A 51 -17.66 -7.95 17.12
N ILE A 52 -18.20 -9.17 16.98
CA ILE A 52 -17.94 -10.04 15.82
C ILE A 52 -18.26 -9.30 14.52
N SER A 53 -19.44 -8.67 14.43
CA SER A 53 -19.84 -7.93 13.22
C SER A 53 -18.87 -6.79 12.88
N LYS A 54 -18.44 -6.01 13.89
CA LYS A 54 -17.44 -4.95 13.69
C LYS A 54 -16.08 -5.50 13.25
N ILE A 55 -15.63 -6.61 13.83
CA ILE A 55 -14.37 -7.26 13.45
C ILE A 55 -14.45 -7.78 12.01
N GLN A 56 -15.58 -8.38 11.62
CA GLN A 56 -15.80 -8.88 10.27
C GLN A 56 -15.73 -7.73 9.25
N GLN A 57 -16.43 -6.62 9.50
CA GLN A 57 -16.37 -5.44 8.63
C GLN A 57 -14.94 -4.88 8.47
N LYS A 58 -14.16 -4.88 9.55
CA LYS A 58 -12.75 -4.47 9.50
C LYS A 58 -11.89 -5.46 8.72
N LEU A 59 -12.14 -6.76 8.86
CA LEU A 59 -11.46 -7.80 8.08
C LEU A 59 -11.73 -7.62 6.60
N ASP A 60 -13.00 -7.48 6.20
CA ASP A 60 -13.39 -7.30 4.80
C ASP A 60 -12.68 -6.08 4.18
N ALA A 61 -12.69 -4.94 4.88
CA ALA A 61 -12.00 -3.73 4.41
C ALA A 61 -10.47 -3.88 4.33
N LEU A 62 -9.86 -4.66 5.23
CA LEU A 62 -8.43 -4.98 5.15
C LEU A 62 -8.13 -5.96 4.02
N GLU A 63 -9.03 -6.90 3.72
CA GLU A 63 -8.89 -7.80 2.58
C GLU A 63 -8.95 -7.04 1.26
N ASP A 64 -9.91 -6.12 1.11
CA ASP A 64 -10.00 -5.24 -0.05
C ASP A 64 -8.72 -4.42 -0.23
N LEU A 65 -8.18 -3.88 0.86
CA LEU A 65 -6.92 -3.15 0.84
C LEU A 65 -5.74 -4.05 0.44
N LYS A 66 -5.68 -5.29 0.96
CA LYS A 66 -4.67 -6.29 0.59
C LYS A 66 -4.70 -6.56 -0.92
N TRP A 67 -5.88 -6.82 -1.48
CA TRP A 67 -6.06 -7.06 -2.91
C TRP A 67 -5.62 -5.86 -3.74
N PHE A 68 -6.06 -4.66 -3.37
CA PHE A 68 -5.68 -3.42 -4.04
C PHE A 68 -4.15 -3.20 -4.07
N LEU A 69 -3.46 -3.47 -2.97
CA LEU A 69 -2.01 -3.35 -2.88
C LEU A 69 -1.28 -4.42 -3.70
N GLU A 70 -1.78 -5.67 -3.71
CA GLU A 70 -1.21 -6.74 -4.53
C GLU A 70 -1.35 -6.46 -6.02
N ASP A 71 -2.51 -5.96 -6.45
CA ASP A 71 -2.74 -5.59 -7.85
C ASP A 71 -1.94 -4.36 -8.26
N THR A 72 -1.77 -3.38 -7.38
CA THR A 72 -0.85 -2.26 -7.62
C THR A 72 0.58 -2.76 -7.85
N ILE A 73 1.07 -3.72 -7.04
CA ILE A 73 2.42 -4.29 -7.22
C ILE A 73 2.54 -5.03 -8.55
N LYS A 74 1.53 -5.81 -8.94
CA LYS A 74 1.51 -6.52 -10.23
C LYS A 74 1.53 -5.52 -11.39
N TYR A 75 0.67 -4.51 -11.35
CA TYR A 75 0.59 -3.46 -12.36
C TYR A 75 1.91 -2.69 -12.48
N ALA A 76 2.50 -2.26 -11.36
CA ALA A 76 3.79 -1.57 -11.37
C ALA A 76 4.93 -2.41 -11.96
N ARG A 77 4.91 -3.75 -11.79
CA ARG A 77 5.87 -4.66 -12.42
C ARG A 77 5.65 -4.78 -13.93
N LEU A 78 4.39 -4.86 -14.37
CA LEU A 78 4.03 -4.84 -15.79
C LEU A 78 4.49 -3.54 -16.46
N CYS A 79 4.25 -2.39 -15.82
CA CYS A 79 4.71 -1.11 -16.35
C CYS A 79 6.21 -1.06 -16.57
N ARG A 80 6.99 -1.63 -15.62
CA ARG A 80 8.44 -1.76 -15.78
C ARG A 80 8.82 -2.67 -16.96
N TRP A 81 8.13 -3.80 -17.12
CA TRP A 81 8.37 -4.73 -18.22
C TRP A 81 8.11 -4.09 -19.59
N HIS A 82 7.03 -3.31 -19.69
CA HIS A 82 6.65 -2.60 -20.92
C HIS A 82 7.33 -1.24 -21.11
N SER A 83 8.35 -0.92 -20.31
CA SER A 83 9.07 0.37 -20.37
C SER A 83 8.21 1.63 -20.12
N CYS A 84 7.01 1.50 -19.55
CA CYS A 84 6.15 2.61 -19.11
C CYS A 84 6.28 2.86 -17.60
N ILE A 85 7.52 2.94 -17.10
CA ILE A 85 7.84 3.03 -15.67
C ILE A 85 7.23 4.28 -14.98
N GLU A 86 7.03 5.37 -15.70
CA GLU A 86 6.37 6.58 -15.19
C GLU A 86 4.91 6.34 -14.81
N GLU A 87 4.16 5.57 -15.61
CA GLU A 87 2.79 5.15 -15.28
C GLU A 87 2.79 4.30 -14.02
N GLY A 88 3.77 3.40 -13.89
CA GLY A 88 3.98 2.59 -12.69
C GLY A 88 4.24 3.46 -11.46
N ILE A 89 5.07 4.50 -11.57
CA ILE A 89 5.34 5.46 -10.48
C ILE A 89 4.07 6.21 -10.09
N GLN A 90 3.33 6.77 -11.06
CA GLN A 90 2.10 7.50 -10.79
C GLN A 90 1.07 6.62 -10.08
N HIS A 91 0.94 5.36 -10.51
CA HIS A 91 0.04 4.40 -9.90
C HIS A 91 0.47 4.06 -8.46
N LEU A 92 1.76 3.81 -8.23
CA LEU A 92 2.30 3.57 -6.88
C LEU A 92 2.07 4.75 -5.92
N GLU A 93 2.26 5.98 -6.39
CA GLU A 93 2.05 7.19 -5.58
C GLU A 93 0.59 7.37 -5.19
N LYS A 94 -0.32 7.20 -6.15
CA LYS A 94 -1.77 7.24 -5.91
C LYS A 94 -2.16 6.15 -4.91
N THR A 95 -1.65 4.93 -5.07
CA THR A 95 -1.91 3.83 -4.15
C THR A 95 -1.37 4.09 -2.76
N LEU A 96 -0.17 4.65 -2.60
CA LEU A 96 0.36 4.98 -1.27
C LEU A 96 -0.47 6.04 -0.56
N LYS A 97 -0.93 7.06 -1.29
CA LYS A 97 -1.80 8.11 -0.73
C LYS A 97 -3.14 7.52 -0.25
N THR A 98 -3.80 6.73 -1.09
CA THR A 98 -5.09 6.12 -0.78
C THR A 98 -4.95 5.05 0.30
N GLY A 99 -4.04 4.09 0.10
CA GLY A 99 -3.84 2.94 0.98
C GLY A 99 -3.42 3.32 2.40
N ARG A 100 -2.52 4.31 2.57
CA ARG A 100 -2.15 4.80 3.91
C ARG A 100 -3.33 5.48 4.61
N SER A 101 -4.13 6.24 3.87
CA SER A 101 -5.32 6.91 4.41
C SER A 101 -6.35 5.87 4.88
N SER A 102 -6.66 4.88 4.04
CA SER A 102 -7.57 3.79 4.37
C SER A 102 -7.07 2.97 5.56
N PHE A 103 -5.80 2.55 5.55
CA PHE A 103 -5.20 1.79 6.65
C PHE A 103 -5.22 2.57 7.97
N ARG A 104 -4.90 3.86 7.95
CA ARG A 104 -4.99 4.73 9.14
C ARG A 104 -6.42 4.85 9.66
N LYS A 105 -7.42 5.01 8.77
CA LYS A 105 -8.84 5.08 9.17
C LYS A 105 -9.29 3.78 9.82
N LEU A 106 -8.93 2.64 9.24
CA LEU A 106 -9.25 1.32 9.78
C LEU A 106 -8.66 1.10 11.18
N ASN A 107 -7.44 1.59 11.41
CA ASN A 107 -6.75 1.43 12.70
C ASN A 107 -7.09 2.52 13.73
N ARG A 108 -7.57 3.70 13.32
CA ARG A 108 -8.03 4.74 14.26
C ARG A 108 -9.29 4.34 15.03
N LEU A 109 -10.14 3.49 14.44
CA LEU A 109 -11.34 2.97 15.09
C LEU A 109 -11.04 1.95 16.22
N GLU A 110 -9.77 1.73 16.61
CA GLU A 110 -9.39 0.96 17.82
C GLU A 110 -8.97 1.82 19.01
N TYR A 111 -8.63 3.10 18.80
CA TYR A 111 -8.24 4.02 19.88
C TYR A 111 -9.16 5.23 19.81
N GLY A 112 -10.19 5.22 20.66
CA GLY A 112 -11.23 6.23 20.67
C GLY A 112 -10.72 7.66 20.48
N GLU A 113 -11.42 8.42 19.65
CA GLU A 113 -11.63 9.83 19.95
C GLU A 113 -12.22 9.88 21.36
N VAL A 114 -11.36 10.19 22.34
CA VAL A 114 -11.73 10.78 23.62
C VAL A 114 -11.78 12.28 23.42
#